data_AF-A0A920PMX2-F1
#
_entry.id   AF-A0A920PMX2-F1
#
_cell.length_a   1.000
_cell.length_b   1.000
_cell.length_c   1.000
_cell.angle_alpha   90.00
_cell.angle_beta   90.00
_cell.angle_gamma   90.00
#
_symmetry.space_group_name_H-M   'P 1'
#
loop_
_entity.id
_entity.type
_entity.pdbx_description
1 polymer ?
#
loop_
_entity_poly.entity_id
_entity_poly.type
_entity_poly.pdbx_seq_one_letter_code
_entity_poly.pdbx_strand_id
1 'polypeptide(L)'
;MGHVFQLGTKYSEALGASYLDREGQAQAIHMGCYGIGVTRIVAAAIEQNHDEQGIVWPDPIAPFDVCIVPIGLHKSSRGFRDR
;
A
#
# COMPACT_ATOMS: atom_id res chain seq x y z
N MET A 1 -7.42 8.13 3.49
CA MET A 1 -6.06 7.58 3.70
C MET A 1 -4.96 8.32 2.95
N GLY A 2 -5.30 9.23 2.03
CA GLY A 2 -4.35 10.11 1.37
C GLY A 2 -4.90 11.51 1.18
N HIS A 3 -4.02 12.44 0.80
CA HIS A 3 -4.33 13.83 0.48
C HIS A 3 -3.58 14.26 -0.77
N VAL A 4 -4.17 15.22 -1.47
CA VAL A 4 -3.59 15.88 -2.64
C VAL A 4 -3.65 17.39 -2.42
N PHE A 5 -2.58 18.10 -2.76
CA PHE A 5 -2.51 19.55 -2.59
C PHE A 5 -1.91 20.21 -3.83
N GLN A 6 -2.56 21.29 -4.29
CA GLN A 6 -1.96 22.22 -5.23
C GLN A 6 -1.08 23.18 -4.43
N LEU A 7 0.23 23.11 -4.65
CA LEU A 7 1.21 23.93 -3.93
C LEU A 7 1.47 25.25 -4.65
N GLY A 8 1.08 25.35 -5.92
CA GLY A 8 1.40 26.50 -6.77
C GLY A 8 2.90 26.68 -6.86
N THR A 9 3.36 27.92 -6.76
CA THR A 9 4.79 28.27 -6.83
C THR A 9 5.47 28.37 -5.46
N LYS A 10 4.77 28.05 -4.36
CA LYS A 10 5.24 28.30 -2.99
C LYS A 10 6.67 27.84 -2.72
N TYR A 11 7.01 26.62 -3.15
CA TYR A 11 8.34 26.05 -2.91
C TYR A 11 9.33 26.38 -4.02
N SER A 12 8.86 26.45 -5.27
CA SER A 12 9.73 26.77 -6.41
C SER A 12 10.29 28.18 -6.31
N GLU A 13 9.51 29.16 -5.85
CA GLU A 13 9.97 30.53 -5.59
C GLU A 13 11.00 30.55 -4.44
N ALA A 14 10.69 29.87 -3.33
CA ALA A 14 11.57 29.84 -2.16
C ALA A 14 12.91 29.13 -2.41
N LEU A 15 12.93 28.13 -3.29
CA LEU A 15 14.10 27.30 -3.59
C LEU A 15 14.83 27.70 -4.88
N GLY A 16 14.33 28.70 -5.61
CA GLY A 16 14.91 29.13 -6.89
C GLY A 16 14.78 28.08 -8.01
N ALA A 17 13.73 27.25 -7.97
CA ALA A 17 13.48 26.24 -8.99
C ALA A 17 12.62 26.81 -10.13
N SER A 18 13.22 27.00 -11.30
CA SER A 18 12.58 27.59 -12.48
C SER A 18 12.83 26.78 -13.75
N TYR A 19 12.04 27.07 -14.79
CA TYR A 19 12.22 26.59 -16.15
C TYR A 19 12.18 27.76 -17.14
N LEU A 20 12.72 27.59 -18.33
CA LEU A 20 12.55 28.57 -19.41
C LEU A 20 11.28 28.24 -20.18
N ASP A 21 10.40 29.22 -20.35
CA ASP A 21 9.25 29.12 -21.23
C ASP A 21 9.65 29.21 -22.72
N ARG A 22 8.65 29.25 -23.61
CA ARG A 22 8.88 29.25 -25.06
C ARG A 22 9.56 30.53 -25.54
N GLU A 23 9.42 31.60 -24.77
CA GLU A 23 9.98 32.93 -24.99
C GLU A 23 11.35 33.10 -24.31
N GLY A 24 11.87 32.04 -23.68
CA GLY A 24 13.15 32.03 -22.98
C GLY A 24 13.14 32.78 -21.66
N GLN A 25 11.96 33.05 -21.08
CA GLN A 25 11.82 33.70 -19.77
C GLN A 25 11.79 32.67 -18.66
N ALA A 26 12.43 33.00 -17.54
CA ALA A 26 12.44 32.14 -16.37
C ALA A 26 11.09 32.20 -15.66
N GLN A 27 10.41 31.05 -15.55
CA GLN A 27 9.15 30.89 -14.84
C GLN A 27 9.34 29.94 -13.65
N ALA A 28 8.72 30.26 -12.51
CA ALA A 28 8.69 29.36 -11.37
C ALA A 28 7.83 28.12 -11.70
N ILE A 29 8.25 26.96 -11.21
CA ILE A 29 7.54 25.69 -11.48
C ILE A 29 6.24 25.63 -10.68
N HIS A 30 5.10 25.40 -11.32
CA HIS A 30 3.87 25.04 -10.61
C HIS A 30 3.94 23.62 -10.06
N MET A 31 3.79 23.48 -8.74
CA MET A 31 3.97 22.22 -8.02
C MET A 31 2.66 21.71 -7.43
N GLY A 32 2.58 20.39 -7.30
CA GLY A 32 1.60 19.68 -6.49
C GLY A 32 2.30 18.67 -5.59
N CYS A 33 1.64 18.25 -4.51
CA CYS A 33 2.08 17.10 -3.74
C CYS A 33 0.93 16.14 -3.47
N TYR A 34 1.31 14.87 -3.34
CA TYR A 34 0.40 13.75 -3.16
C TYR A 34 0.98 12.87 -2.08
N GLY A 35 0.18 12.52 -1.10
CA GLY A 35 0.61 11.70 0.03
C GLY A 35 -0.42 10.63 0.35
N ILE A 36 0.05 9.40 0.58
CA ILE A 36 -0.78 8.29 1.02
C ILE A 36 -0.11 7.62 2.22
N GLY A 37 -0.88 7.39 3.29
CA GLY A 37 -0.38 6.72 4.48
C GLY A 37 -0.34 5.22 4.28
N VAL A 38 0.73 4.67 3.68
CA VAL A 38 0.84 3.24 3.36
C VAL A 38 0.65 2.35 4.59
N THR A 39 1.34 2.65 5.70
CA THR A 39 1.17 1.91 6.96
C THR A 39 -0.23 2.08 7.56
N ARG A 40 -0.85 3.25 7.38
CA ARG A 40 -2.23 3.52 7.81
C ARG A 40 -3.26 2.75 6.98
N ILE A 41 -2.96 2.42 5.72
CA ILE A 41 -3.86 1.60 4.90
C ILE A 41 -4.01 0.21 5.50
N VAL A 42 -2.94 -0.41 5.99
CA VAL A 42 -3.01 -1.74 6.61
C VAL A 42 -3.93 -1.70 7.84
N ALA A 43 -3.73 -0.72 8.73
CA ALA A 43 -4.59 -0.55 9.90
C ALA A 43 -6.05 -0.30 9.52
N ALA A 44 -6.28 0.56 8.52
CA ALA A 44 -7.62 0.86 8.03
C ALA A 44 -8.32 -0.33 7.38
N ALA A 45 -7.57 -1.16 6.65
CA ALA A 45 -8.10 -2.36 6.04
C ALA A 45 -8.57 -3.34 7.11
N ILE A 46 -7.79 -3.53 8.18
CA ILE A 46 -8.20 -4.36 9.32
C ILE A 46 -9.43 -3.77 10.02
N GLU A 47 -9.41 -2.47 10.31
CA GLU A 47 -10.53 -1.79 10.98
C GLU A 47 -11.84 -1.93 10.20
N GLN A 48 -11.78 -1.88 8.86
CA GLN A 48 -12.96 -2.01 8.00
C GLN A 48 -13.31 -3.47 7.65
N ASN A 49 -12.40 -4.42 7.81
CA ASN A 49 -12.58 -5.83 7.39
C ASN A 49 -12.13 -6.77 8.51
N HIS A 50 -12.99 -6.96 9.50
CA HIS A 50 -12.81 -7.92 10.59
C HIS A 50 -14.16 -8.49 11.04
N ASP A 51 -14.11 -9.64 11.69
CA ASP A 51 -15.25 -10.27 12.36
C ASP A 51 -14.87 -10.73 13.78
N GLU A 52 -15.75 -11.48 14.43
CA GLU A 52 -15.51 -12.00 15.79
C GLU A 52 -14.32 -12.99 15.87
N GLN A 53 -13.90 -13.55 14.74
CA GLN A 53 -12.82 -14.54 14.65
C GLN A 53 -11.47 -13.91 14.25
N GLY A 54 -11.46 -12.66 13.78
CA GLY A 54 -10.25 -11.87 13.57
C GLY A 54 -10.26 -11.06 12.27
N ILE A 55 -9.08 -10.93 11.67
CA ILE A 55 -8.86 -10.12 10.47
C ILE A 55 -9.39 -10.85 9.24
N VAL A 56 -10.16 -10.15 8.41
CA VAL A 56 -10.56 -10.61 7.07
C VAL A 56 -9.80 -9.76 6.05
N TRP A 57 -8.70 -10.28 5.51
CA TRP A 57 -7.91 -9.52 4.54
C TRP A 57 -8.66 -9.34 3.22
N PRO A 58 -8.69 -8.13 2.64
CA PRO A 58 -9.06 -7.96 1.24
C PRO A 58 -8.03 -8.63 0.33
N ASP A 59 -8.47 -9.36 -0.70
CA ASP A 59 -7.62 -10.14 -1.62
C ASP A 59 -6.35 -9.40 -2.09
N PRO A 60 -6.40 -8.12 -2.53
CA PRO A 60 -5.21 -7.46 -3.09
C PRO A 60 -4.07 -7.18 -2.09
N ILE A 61 -4.35 -7.26 -0.78
CA ILE A 61 -3.39 -6.96 0.28
C ILE A 61 -3.27 -8.09 1.31
N ALA A 62 -3.90 -9.24 1.04
CA ALA A 62 -3.69 -10.43 1.83
C ALA A 62 -2.21 -10.84 1.75
N PRO A 63 -1.59 -11.26 2.87
CA PRO A 63 -0.18 -11.64 2.86
C PRO A 63 0.08 -12.91 2.04
N PHE A 64 -0.92 -13.79 1.97
CA PHE A 64 -0.93 -15.03 1.18
C PHE A 64 -2.37 -15.30 0.74
N ASP A 65 -2.54 -15.88 -0.46
CA ASP A 65 -3.87 -16.27 -0.95
C ASP A 65 -4.45 -17.48 -0.19
N VAL A 66 -3.58 -18.41 0.22
CA VAL A 66 -3.97 -19.66 0.91
C VAL A 66 -2.95 -20.01 2.00
N CYS A 67 -3.43 -20.45 3.15
CA CYS A 67 -2.63 -21.03 4.23
C CYS A 67 -2.94 -22.54 4.34
N ILE A 68 -1.97 -23.39 4.01
CA ILE A 68 -2.13 -24.85 4.14
C ILE A 68 -1.66 -25.28 5.53
N VAL A 69 -2.57 -25.80 6.35
CA VAL A 69 -2.28 -26.29 7.69
C VAL A 69 -2.41 -27.81 7.72
N PRO A 70 -1.31 -28.56 7.64
CA PRO A 70 -1.36 -30.02 7.66
C PRO A 70 -1.66 -30.53 9.08
N ILE A 71 -2.71 -31.33 9.22
CA ILE A 71 -3.13 -31.92 10.50
C ILE A 71 -2.63 -33.37 10.57
N GLY A 72 -1.88 -33.71 11.63
CA GLY A 72 -1.47 -35.10 11.87
C GLY A 72 -0.20 -35.56 11.14
N LEU A 73 0.70 -34.65 10.78
CA LEU A 73 1.99 -34.94 10.10
C LEU A 73 2.84 -36.06 10.72
N HIS A 74 2.66 -36.36 12.00
CA HIS A 74 3.39 -37.42 12.71
C HIS A 74 2.68 -38.78 12.74
N LYS A 75 1.49 -38.94 12.14
CA LYS A 75 0.84 -40.25 12.01
C LYS A 75 1.33 -40.97 10.76
N SER A 76 2.51 -41.58 10.84
CA SER A 76 2.76 -42.84 10.11
C SER A 76 3.77 -43.75 10.84
N SER A 77 3.30 -44.96 11.15
CA SER A 77 4.14 -46.18 11.12
C SER A 77 3.40 -47.39 10.53
N ARG A 78 2.14 -47.25 10.07
CA ARG A 78 1.42 -48.30 9.33
C ARG A 78 0.16 -47.72 8.68
N GLY A 79 -0.03 -47.93 7.37
CA GLY A 79 -1.29 -47.57 6.71
C GLY A 79 -1.28 -47.37 5.18
N PHE A 80 -0.44 -48.06 4.42
CA PHE A 80 -0.67 -48.30 2.97
C PHE A 80 0.12 -49.53 2.50
N ARG A 81 -0.22 -50.70 3.05
CA ARG A 81 0.16 -52.03 2.54
C ARG A 81 -1.01 -52.96 2.83
N ASP A 82 -2.06 -52.84 2.02
CA ASP A 82 -2.88 -53.93 1.51
C ASP A 82 -4.08 -53.31 0.79
N ARG A 83 -3.94 -53.13 -0.51
CA ARG A 83 -4.88 -53.52 -1.57
C ARG A 83 -4.32 -53.13 -2.92
#